data_AF-A0A2L2Z2R1-F1
#
_entry.id   AF-A0A2L2Z2R1-F1
#
_cell.length_a   1.000
_cell.length_b   1.000
_cell.length_c   1.000
_cell.angle_alpha   90.00
_cell.angle_beta   90.00
_cell.angle_gamma   90.00
#
_symmetry.space_group_name_H-M   'P 1'
#
loop_
_entity.id
_entity.type
_entity.pdbx_description
1 polymer ?
#
loop_
_entity_poly.entity_id
_entity_poly.type
_entity_poly.pdbx_seq_one_letter_code
_entity_poly.pdbx_strand_id
1 'polypeptide(L)' 'AEDVLGAHLRGGPPLRPLEPEDDGIKDDPKVILESKDLWDKFHSLSTEMIVTKSGRRMFPAYKVRESGLDKKAKY' A
#
# COMPACT_ATOMS: atom_id res chain seq x y z
N ALA A 1 19.03 -61.39 13.68
CA ALA A 1 18.73 -60.27 14.58
C ALA A 1 17.29 -59.86 14.32
N GLU A 2 16.56 -59.63 15.41
CA GLU A 2 15.10 -59.66 15.54
C GLU A 2 14.33 -58.51 14.88
N ASP A 3 13.18 -58.85 14.30
CA ASP A 3 11.81 -58.43 14.63
C ASP A 3 11.45 -56.98 15.10
N VAL A 4 10.36 -56.49 14.48
CA VAL A 4 9.21 -55.69 14.96
C VAL A 4 9.18 -54.15 15.20
N LEU A 5 8.13 -53.56 14.58
CA LEU A 5 7.25 -52.43 14.95
C LEU A 5 7.79 -50.99 14.77
N GLY A 6 7.06 -50.02 14.21
CA GLY A 6 5.62 -49.97 13.93
C GLY A 6 5.18 -48.75 13.11
N ALA A 7 3.91 -48.81 12.72
CA ALA A 7 3.19 -47.79 11.98
C ALA A 7 3.08 -46.46 12.74
N HIS A 8 3.22 -45.32 12.04
CA HIS A 8 2.54 -44.05 12.36
C HIS A 8 2.14 -43.35 11.04
N LEU A 9 0.87 -43.48 10.63
CA LEU A 9 -0.23 -42.52 10.85
C LEU A 9 -0.36 -41.46 9.75
N ARG A 10 -1.39 -41.70 8.91
CA ARG A 10 -2.33 -40.75 8.28
C ARG A 10 -1.79 -39.46 7.68
N GLY A 11 -2.07 -39.32 6.37
CA GLY A 11 -2.05 -38.06 5.65
C GLY A 11 -2.69 -36.93 6.47
N GLY A 12 -1.86 -35.99 6.90
CA GLY A 12 -2.30 -34.68 7.32
C GLY A 12 -2.87 -33.94 6.10
N PRO A 13 -3.83 -33.02 6.29
CA PRO A 13 -4.29 -32.18 5.20
C PRO A 13 -3.09 -31.44 4.62
N PRO A 14 -3.05 -31.19 3.29
CA PRO A 14 -2.06 -30.27 2.76
C PRO A 14 -2.22 -28.95 3.52
N LEU A 15 -1.11 -28.43 4.05
CA LEU A 15 -1.09 -27.12 4.70
C LEU A 15 -1.66 -26.14 3.67
N ARG A 16 -2.90 -25.71 3.87
CA ARG A 16 -3.50 -24.66 3.05
C ARG A 16 -2.53 -23.48 3.16
N PRO A 17 -2.17 -22.81 2.05
CA PRO A 17 -1.62 -21.47 2.15
C PRO A 17 -2.54 -20.72 3.12
N LEU A 18 -1.96 -20.10 4.15
CA LEU A 18 -2.72 -19.23 5.04
C LEU A 18 -3.32 -18.15 4.12
N GLU A 19 -4.57 -18.35 3.73
CA GLU A 19 -5.35 -17.30 3.12
C GLU A 19 -5.28 -16.15 4.13
N PRO A 20 -4.94 -14.92 3.70
CA PRO A 20 -4.96 -13.80 4.61
C PRO A 20 -6.35 -13.80 5.24
N GLU A 21 -6.40 -14.01 6.56
CA GLU A 21 -7.64 -13.97 7.32
C GLU A 21 -8.29 -12.62 6.96
N ASP A 22 -9.47 -12.67 6.34
CA ASP A 22 -10.26 -11.49 6.05
C ASP A 22 -10.65 -10.89 7.40
N ASP A 23 -9.87 -9.93 7.89
CA ASP A 23 -10.07 -9.31 9.19
C ASP A 23 -11.27 -8.35 9.21
N GLY A 24 -12.05 -8.36 8.11
CA GLY A 24 -13.26 -7.57 7.91
C GLY A 24 -12.99 -6.08 7.79
N ILE A 25 -11.71 -5.68 7.70
CA ILE A 25 -11.32 -4.28 7.55
C ILE A 25 -11.52 -3.90 6.09
N LYS A 26 -12.46 -2.99 5.86
CA LYS A 26 -12.70 -2.40 4.55
C LYS A 26 -12.09 -1.01 4.50
N ASP A 27 -11.19 -0.79 3.55
CA ASP A 27 -10.62 0.53 3.26
C ASP A 27 -11.69 1.54 2.81
N ASP A 28 -11.48 2.80 3.20
CA ASP A 28 -12.20 3.98 2.72
C ASP A 28 -11.18 5.10 2.42
N PRO A 29 -10.35 4.91 1.37
CA PRO A 29 -9.19 5.75 1.11
C PRO A 29 -9.61 7.18 0.78
N LYS A 30 -9.00 8.13 1.50
CA LYS A 30 -9.23 9.56 1.34
C LYS A 30 -7.90 10.28 1.24
N VAL A 31 -7.79 11.16 0.25
CA VAL A 31 -6.56 11.90 -0.04
C VAL A 31 -6.88 13.39 -0.08
N ILE A 32 -6.08 14.18 0.63
CA ILE A 32 -6.21 15.64 0.68
C ILE A 32 -4.92 16.26 0.15
N LEU A 33 -5.04 17.10 -0.88
CA LEU A 33 -3.92 17.88 -1.39
C LEU A 33 -3.51 18.96 -0.37
N GLU A 34 -2.25 18.94 0.05
CA GLU A 34 -1.73 20.00 0.90
C GLU A 34 -1.48 21.29 0.11
N SER A 35 -1.64 22.44 0.76
CA SER A 35 -1.49 23.76 0.13
C SER A 35 -2.36 23.93 -1.14
N LYS A 36 -3.58 23.37 -1.11
CA LYS A 36 -4.53 23.43 -2.23
C LYS A 36 -4.78 24.87 -2.70
N ASP A 37 -4.86 25.82 -1.76
CA ASP A 37 -5.05 27.24 -2.06
C ASP A 37 -3.90 27.82 -2.91
N LEU A 38 -2.67 27.36 -2.69
CA LEU A 38 -1.52 27.73 -3.52
C LEU A 38 -1.63 27.09 -4.90
N TRP A 39 -1.98 25.80 -4.96
CA TRP A 39 -2.21 25.11 -6.24
C TRP A 39 -3.33 25.76 -7.06
N ASP A 40 -4.42 26.19 -6.43
CA ASP A 40 -5.54 26.87 -7.10
C ASP A 40 -5.08 28.20 -7.72
N LYS A 41 -4.21 28.96 -7.03
CA LYS A 41 -3.61 30.19 -7.57
C LYS A 41 -2.75 29.91 -8.80
N PHE A 42 -1.88 28.89 -8.74
CA PHE A 42 -1.08 28.47 -9.90
C PHE A 42 -1.97 28.01 -11.06
N HIS A 43 -3.01 27.24 -10.76
CA HIS A 43 -3.94 26.75 -11.77
C HIS A 43 -4.68 27.89 -12.48
N SER A 44 -5.10 28.92 -11.73
CA SER A 44 -5.79 30.08 -12.30
C SER A 44 -4.95 30.87 -13.32
N LEU A 45 -3.61 30.77 -13.22
CA LEU A 45 -2.66 31.44 -14.10
C LEU A 45 -2.02 30.49 -15.12
N SER A 46 -2.53 29.25 -15.26
CA SER A 46 -1.88 28.13 -15.93
C SER A 46 -0.61 27.68 -15.19
N THR A 47 -0.65 26.47 -14.62
CA THR A 47 0.49 25.90 -13.91
C THR A 47 1.63 25.57 -14.87
N GLU A 48 2.75 26.29 -14.79
CA GLU A 48 3.97 26.00 -15.54
C GLU A 48 5.06 25.37 -14.66
N MET A 49 5.86 24.48 -15.24
CA MET A 49 6.93 23.76 -14.54
C MET A 49 8.24 23.82 -15.34
N ILE A 50 9.35 24.02 -14.64
CA ILE A 50 10.68 24.08 -15.24
C ILE A 50 11.28 22.68 -15.32
N VAL A 51 11.79 22.30 -16.50
CA VAL A 51 12.57 21.08 -16.72
C VAL A 51 14.03 21.41 -17.04
N THR A 52 14.97 20.66 -16.47
CA THR A 52 16.41 20.81 -16.72
C THR A 52 17.08 19.44 -16.88
N LYS A 53 18.23 19.39 -17.57
CA LYS A 53 18.98 18.14 -17.78
C LYS A 53 19.40 17.46 -16.47
N SER A 54 19.74 18.24 -15.45
CA SER A 54 20.10 17.73 -14.11
C SER A 54 18.89 17.44 -13.22
N GLY A 55 17.68 17.76 -13.68
CA GLY A 55 16.45 17.70 -12.90
C GLY A 55 16.16 18.97 -12.09
N ARG A 56 14.87 19.24 -11.90
CA ARG A 56 14.34 20.33 -11.07
C ARG A 56 13.15 19.79 -10.27
N ARG A 57 12.99 20.27 -9.03
CA ARG A 57 11.83 19.94 -8.20
C ARG A 57 10.62 20.75 -8.63
N MET A 58 9.44 20.13 -8.60
CA MET A 58 8.16 20.83 -8.83
C MET A 58 7.95 21.95 -7.80
N PHE A 59 7.30 23.02 -8.24
CA PHE A 59 6.81 24.09 -7.37
C PHE A 59 5.41 24.53 -7.83
N PRO A 60 4.39 24.49 -6.95
CA PRO A 60 4.43 24.01 -5.57
C PRO A 60 4.79 22.51 -5.47
N ALA A 61 5.28 22.06 -4.30
CA ALA A 61 5.59 20.64 -4.12
C ALA A 61 4.28 19.83 -4.07
N TYR A 62 4.24 18.70 -4.76
CA TYR A 62 3.13 17.76 -4.66
C TYR A 62 3.21 17.01 -3.34
N LYS A 63 2.28 17.31 -2.43
CA LYS A 63 2.19 16.70 -1.10
C LYS A 63 0.73 16.39 -0.81
N VAL A 64 0.48 15.20 -0.30
CA VAL A 64 -0.87 14.76 0.05
C VAL A 64 -0.89 14.21 1.47
N ARG A 65 -2.06 14.28 2.09
CA ARG A 65 -2.37 13.60 3.33
C ARG A 65 -3.36 12.49 3.05
N GLU A 66 -3.00 11.28 3.45
CA GLU A 66 -3.79 10.08 3.23
C GLU A 66 -4.48 9.66 4.53
N SER A 67 -5.69 9.10 4.41
CA SER A 67 -6.48 8.60 5.54
C SER A 67 -7.43 7.50 5.07
N GLY A 68 -7.97 6.72 6.01
CA GLY A 68 -8.93 5.65 5.71
C GLY A 68 -8.32 4.40 5.05
N LEU A 69 -7.00 4.26 5.11
CA LEU A 69 -6.30 3.02 4.76
C LEU A 69 -6.20 2.09 5.96
N ASP A 70 -6.19 0.80 5.70
CA ASP A 70 -5.86 -0.23 6.67
C ASP A 70 -4.41 -0.06 7.12
N LYS A 71 -4.23 -0.12 8.44
CA LYS A 71 -2.93 0.05 9.10
C LYS A 71 -2.07 -1.21 9.02
N LYS A 72 -2.67 -2.36 8.72
CA LYS A 72 -1.95 -3.65 8.64
C LYS A 72 -1.55 -4.00 7.22
N ALA A 73 -2.27 -3.49 6.22
CA ALA A 73 -1.95 -3.64 4.82
C ALA A 73 -0.68 -2.90 4.39
N LYS A 74 -0.11 -3.33 3.26
CA LYS A 74 1.03 -2.70 2.58
C LYS A 74 0.55 -2.11 1.25
N TYR A 75 0.95 -0.87 0.95
CA TYR A 75 0.59 -0.11 -0.26
C TYR A 75 1.83 0.42 -0.96
#